data_AF-A0A927M743-F1
#
_entry.id   AF-A0A927M743-F1
#
_cell.length_a   1.000
_cell.length_b   1.000
_cell.length_c   1.000
_cell.angle_alpha   90.00
_cell.angle_beta   90.00
_cell.angle_gamma   90.00
#
_symmetry.space_group_name_H-M   'P 1'
#
loop_
_entity.id
_entity.type
_entity.pdbx_description
1 polymer ?
#
loop_
_entity_poly.entity_id
_entity_poly.type
_entity_poly.pdbx_seq_one_letter_code
_entity_poly.pdbx_strand_id
1 'polypeptide(L)'
;MVIDIDELVRRNAEFAASGAFADLPILSSGNLRVIGCVDPRVDPSHVLGLSAGEAVIMRNIGGRVTPPALRSWAMLAKVAEARSNGRPQGDAHMVILHHTDCGIRDLVPFPDLLADYFEIPAAGLDTKAVTNPHVSVRIDVEAMKHTLPAGVQVSGLVYHVETGLIETVVPPTAGTKQAQPTGRYHNRLP
;
A
#
# COMPACT_ATOMS: atom_id res chain seq x y z
N MET A 1 20.76 -1.96 -21.65
CA MET A 1 21.13 -3.14 -20.86
C MET A 1 19.88 -3.98 -20.68
N VAL A 2 19.85 -5.20 -21.18
CA VAL A 2 18.72 -6.12 -20.97
C VAL A 2 19.04 -6.94 -19.72
N ILE A 3 18.10 -7.01 -18.78
CA ILE A 3 18.20 -7.94 -17.64
C ILE A 3 17.50 -9.21 -18.08
N ASP A 4 18.25 -10.29 -18.27
CA ASP A 4 17.72 -11.59 -18.66
C ASP A 4 17.50 -12.51 -17.44
N ILE A 5 16.95 -13.69 -17.69
CA ILE A 5 16.61 -14.67 -16.66
C ILE A 5 17.86 -15.21 -15.96
N ASP A 6 18.93 -15.44 -16.71
CA ASP A 6 20.17 -16.01 -16.16
C ASP A 6 20.81 -15.02 -15.16
N GLU A 7 20.83 -13.73 -15.50
CA GLU A 7 21.28 -12.69 -14.59
C GLU A 7 20.41 -12.57 -13.33
N LEU A 8 19.08 -12.71 -13.45
CA LEU A 8 18.18 -12.69 -12.29
C LEU A 8 18.43 -13.88 -11.35
N VAL A 9 18.60 -15.09 -11.90
CA VAL A 9 18.91 -16.29 -11.12
C VAL A 9 20.26 -16.13 -10.42
N ARG A 10 21.26 -15.58 -11.11
CA ARG A 10 22.59 -15.30 -10.54
C ARG A 10 22.51 -14.32 -9.37
N ARG A 11 21.84 -13.18 -9.53
CA ARG A 11 21.63 -12.19 -8.45
C ARG A 11 20.88 -12.79 -7.26
N ASN A 12 19.88 -13.64 -7.51
CA ASN A 12 19.16 -14.33 -6.45
C ASN A 12 20.06 -15.32 -5.68
N ALA A 13 21.00 -16.00 -6.35
CA ALA A 13 21.96 -16.87 -5.67
C ALA A 13 22.86 -16.06 -4.71
N GLU A 14 23.27 -14.85 -5.10
CA GLU A 14 24.00 -13.93 -4.22
C GLU A 14 23.15 -13.47 -3.03
N PHE A 15 21.88 -13.11 -3.27
CA PHE A 15 20.92 -12.80 -2.20
C PHE A 15 20.75 -13.98 -1.23
N ALA A 16 20.60 -15.20 -1.74
CA ALA A 16 20.49 -16.40 -0.89
C ALA A 16 21.77 -16.64 -0.08
N ALA A 17 22.95 -16.48 -0.69
CA ALA A 17 24.23 -16.62 0.02
C ALA A 17 24.40 -15.61 1.16
N SER A 18 23.75 -14.44 1.08
CA SER A 18 23.78 -13.43 2.16
C SER A 18 23.04 -13.85 3.43
N GLY A 19 22.14 -14.85 3.36
CA GLY A 19 21.31 -15.28 4.48
C GLY A 19 20.19 -14.31 4.89
N ALA A 20 20.01 -13.20 4.17
CA ALA A 20 19.02 -12.16 4.51
C ALA A 20 17.55 -12.64 4.53
N PHE A 21 17.26 -13.82 3.96
CA PHE A 21 15.93 -14.43 3.95
C PHE A 21 15.65 -15.35 5.14
N ALA A 22 16.68 -15.73 5.89
CA ALA A 22 16.57 -16.75 6.93
C ALA A 22 15.63 -16.31 8.06
N ASP A 23 14.84 -17.26 8.58
CA ASP A 23 13.95 -17.10 9.74
C ASP A 23 12.90 -15.98 9.64
N LEU A 24 12.63 -15.46 8.44
CA LEU A 24 11.57 -14.46 8.23
C LEU A 24 10.17 -15.08 8.39
N PRO A 25 9.35 -14.59 9.35
CA PRO A 25 7.98 -15.07 9.50
C PRO A 25 7.08 -14.60 8.35
N ILE A 26 6.01 -15.37 8.08
CA ILE A 26 4.99 -14.97 7.08
C ILE A 26 4.26 -13.69 7.47
N LEU A 27 4.10 -13.45 8.78
CA LEU A 27 3.51 -12.23 9.30
C LEU A 27 4.63 -11.21 9.50
N SER A 28 4.43 -9.96 9.08
CA SER A 28 5.42 -8.92 9.29
C SER A 28 5.78 -8.80 10.78
N SER A 29 7.06 -8.59 11.07
CA SER A 29 7.55 -8.36 12.44
C SER A 29 7.13 -7.00 12.97
N GLY A 30 7.00 -6.01 12.07
CA GLY A 30 6.49 -4.68 12.37
C GLY A 30 4.99 -4.54 12.12
N ASN A 31 4.49 -3.37 12.49
CA ASN A 31 3.08 -3.02 12.36
C ASN A 31 2.76 -2.12 11.13
N LEU A 32 3.79 -1.82 10.34
CA LEU A 32 3.72 -0.92 9.19
C LEU A 32 3.13 -1.63 7.97
N ARG A 33 2.21 -0.93 7.31
CA ARG A 33 1.65 -1.28 6.00
C ARG A 33 1.80 -0.08 5.10
N VAL A 34 2.35 -0.26 3.91
CA VAL A 34 2.57 0.83 2.95
C VAL A 34 1.84 0.52 1.66
N ILE A 35 1.13 1.50 1.12
CA ILE A 35 0.75 1.53 -0.29
C ILE A 35 1.54 2.63 -1.00
N GLY A 36 2.25 2.26 -2.06
CA GLY A 36 3.09 3.18 -2.83
C GLY A 36 2.96 3.01 -4.35
N CYS A 37 3.56 3.91 -5.11
CA CYS A 37 3.55 3.81 -6.57
C CYS A 37 4.45 2.66 -7.07
N VAL A 38 4.15 2.09 -8.24
CA VAL A 38 5.04 1.16 -8.98
C VAL A 38 6.22 1.85 -9.65
N ASP A 39 6.39 3.16 -9.47
CA ASP A 39 7.50 3.94 -10.03
C ASP A 39 8.87 3.32 -9.65
N PRO A 40 9.76 3.06 -10.61
CA PRO A 40 11.04 2.40 -10.35
C PRO A 40 11.98 3.23 -9.46
N ARG A 41 11.76 4.55 -9.32
CA ARG A 41 12.54 5.45 -8.46
C ARG A 41 12.08 5.41 -7.00
N VAL A 42 10.91 4.83 -6.72
CA VAL A 42 10.24 4.94 -5.41
C VAL A 42 9.80 3.57 -4.90
N ASP A 43 10.76 2.68 -4.68
CA ASP A 43 10.49 1.45 -3.93
C ASP A 43 10.30 1.79 -2.44
N PRO A 44 9.10 1.56 -1.85
CA PRO A 44 8.84 1.94 -0.46
C PRO A 44 9.81 1.31 0.55
N SER A 45 10.25 0.07 0.33
CA SER A 45 11.22 -0.58 1.23
C SER A 45 12.56 0.14 1.20
N HIS A 46 13.03 0.52 0.02
CA HIS A 46 14.31 1.22 -0.13
C HIS A 46 14.24 2.66 0.38
N VAL A 47 13.25 3.45 -0.03
CA VAL A 47 13.21 4.88 0.31
C VAL A 47 12.88 5.15 1.78
N LEU A 48 12.25 4.19 2.47
CA LEU A 48 11.97 4.25 3.91
C LEU A 48 13.00 3.49 4.76
N GLY A 49 13.99 2.83 4.13
CA GLY A 49 15.03 2.09 4.85
C GLY A 49 14.52 0.86 5.62
N LEU A 50 13.50 0.19 5.10
CA LEU A 50 12.86 -0.95 5.76
C LEU A 50 13.66 -2.24 5.57
N SER A 51 13.73 -3.04 6.62
CA SER A 51 14.32 -4.38 6.59
C SER A 51 13.34 -5.41 6.01
N ALA A 52 13.87 -6.53 5.52
CA ALA A 52 13.05 -7.64 5.05
C ALA A 52 12.12 -8.15 6.17
N GLY A 53 10.83 -8.30 5.88
CA GLY A 53 9.81 -8.73 6.84
C GLY A 53 9.30 -7.66 7.81
N GLU A 54 9.86 -6.44 7.79
CA GLU A 54 9.46 -5.37 8.71
C GLU A 54 8.06 -4.81 8.43
N ALA A 55 7.70 -4.72 7.15
CA ALA A 55 6.43 -4.11 6.73
C ALA A 55 5.79 -4.91 5.60
N VAL A 56 4.47 -4.73 5.45
CA VAL A 56 3.76 -5.15 4.25
C VAL A 56 3.77 -4.01 3.24
N ILE A 57 4.23 -4.28 2.02
CA ILE A 57 4.27 -3.30 0.94
C ILE A 57 3.32 -3.71 -0.18
N MET A 58 2.37 -2.84 -0.50
CA MET A 58 1.52 -2.94 -1.69
C MET A 58 1.90 -1.83 -2.67
N ARG A 59 1.93 -2.14 -3.96
CA ARG A 59 2.23 -1.15 -5.00
C ARG A 59 1.20 -1.20 -6.12
N ASN A 60 0.80 -0.03 -6.62
CA ASN A 60 -0.03 0.11 -7.82
C ASN A 60 0.33 1.40 -8.57
N ILE A 61 -0.26 1.66 -9.74
CA ILE A 61 -0.05 2.91 -10.47
C ILE A 61 -0.58 4.08 -9.63
N GLY A 62 0.34 4.99 -9.28
CA GLY A 62 0.07 6.19 -8.49
C GLY A 62 0.03 6.00 -6.96
N GLY A 63 0.17 4.78 -6.44
CA GLY A 63 0.07 4.52 -4.99
C GLY A 63 -1.34 4.76 -4.42
N ARG A 64 -2.35 4.55 -5.27
CA ARG A 64 -3.71 5.05 -5.05
C ARG A 64 -4.55 4.11 -4.19
N VAL A 65 -5.36 4.68 -3.31
CA VAL A 65 -6.40 3.95 -2.57
C VAL A 65 -7.64 3.80 -3.44
N THR A 66 -7.70 2.68 -4.16
CA THR A 66 -8.77 2.30 -5.08
C THR A 66 -9.62 1.14 -4.52
N PRO A 67 -10.84 0.89 -5.04
CA PRO A 67 -11.62 -0.29 -4.66
C PRO A 67 -10.84 -1.62 -4.81
N PRO A 68 -10.07 -1.88 -5.89
CA PRO A 68 -9.16 -3.02 -5.97
C PRO A 68 -8.16 -3.10 -4.82
N ALA A 69 -7.49 -1.99 -4.50
CA ALA A 69 -6.50 -1.96 -3.43
C ALA A 69 -7.14 -2.28 -2.07
N LEU A 70 -8.31 -1.69 -1.79
CA LEU A 70 -9.06 -1.94 -0.56
C LEU A 70 -9.51 -3.41 -0.45
N ARG A 71 -9.95 -4.04 -1.56
CA ARG A 71 -10.28 -5.47 -1.59
C ARG A 71 -9.05 -6.34 -1.29
N SER A 72 -7.90 -6.03 -1.87
CA SER A 72 -6.64 -6.75 -1.59
C SER A 72 -6.20 -6.60 -0.13
N TRP A 73 -6.31 -5.39 0.45
CA TRP A 73 -6.02 -5.17 1.88
C TRP A 73 -6.97 -5.94 2.80
N ALA A 74 -8.27 -5.95 2.48
CA ALA A 74 -9.26 -6.71 3.24
C ALA A 74 -8.97 -8.22 3.19
N MET A 75 -8.58 -8.75 2.02
CA MET A 75 -8.21 -10.15 1.88
C MET A 75 -6.92 -10.47 2.65
N LEU A 76 -5.91 -9.60 2.60
CA LEU A 76 -4.68 -9.78 3.36
C LEU A 76 -4.96 -9.81 4.87
N ALA A 77 -5.86 -8.96 5.37
CA ALA A 77 -6.28 -9.01 6.77
C ALA A 77 -6.90 -10.37 7.14
N LYS A 78 -7.66 -10.99 6.24
CA LYS A 78 -8.19 -12.35 6.44
C LYS A 78 -7.12 -13.44 6.42
N VAL A 79 -6.11 -13.31 5.56
CA VAL A 79 -4.94 -14.20 5.59
C VAL A 79 -4.21 -14.08 6.93
N ALA A 80 -4.01 -12.86 7.42
CA ALA A 80 -3.36 -12.61 8.71
C ALA A 80 -4.15 -13.24 9.87
N GLU A 81 -5.48 -13.07 9.90
CA GLU A 81 -6.39 -13.66 10.89
C GLU A 81 -6.31 -15.20 10.89
N ALA A 82 -6.30 -15.82 9.70
CA ALA A 82 -6.18 -17.27 9.57
C ALA A 82 -4.82 -17.79 10.07
N ARG A 83 -3.75 -17.03 9.88
CA ARG A 83 -2.38 -17.40 10.32
C ARG A 83 -2.14 -17.14 11.80
N SER A 84 -2.84 -16.20 12.41
CA SER A 84 -2.71 -15.86 13.82
C SER A 84 -3.63 -16.69 14.75
N ASN A 85 -4.31 -17.71 14.23
CA ASN A 85 -5.35 -18.46 14.93
C ASN A 85 -6.44 -17.53 15.53
N GLY A 86 -6.84 -16.50 14.77
CA GLY A 86 -7.84 -15.53 15.18
C GLY A 86 -7.35 -14.50 16.20
N ARG A 87 -6.06 -14.49 16.58
CA ARG A 87 -5.51 -13.42 17.43
C ARG A 87 -5.41 -12.12 16.63
N PRO A 88 -5.86 -10.98 17.17
CA PRO A 88 -5.68 -9.70 16.51
C PRO A 88 -4.19 -9.47 16.25
N GLN A 89 -3.84 -9.10 15.03
CA GLN A 89 -2.56 -8.41 14.83
C GLN A 89 -2.69 -7.03 15.47
N GLY A 90 -1.68 -6.63 16.26
CA GLY A 90 -1.69 -5.38 17.03
C GLY A 90 -1.78 -4.12 16.17
N ASP A 91 -1.66 -2.97 16.84
CA ASP A 91 -1.85 -1.62 16.29
C ASP A 91 -1.18 -1.44 14.92
N ALA A 92 -1.96 -1.39 13.86
CA ALA A 92 -1.46 -1.19 12.52
C ALA A 92 -1.21 0.30 12.23
N HIS A 93 -0.12 0.61 11.53
CA HIS A 93 0.11 1.93 10.94
C HIS A 93 0.11 1.80 9.42
N MET A 94 -0.88 2.42 8.76
CA MET A 94 -0.98 2.51 7.32
C MET A 94 -0.28 3.77 6.81
N VAL A 95 0.59 3.64 5.82
CA VAL A 95 1.24 4.74 5.14
C VAL A 95 0.82 4.73 3.68
N ILE A 96 0.35 5.88 3.21
CA ILE A 96 0.10 6.12 1.79
C ILE A 96 1.25 6.99 1.29
N LEU A 97 2.06 6.42 0.39
CA LEU A 97 3.27 7.03 -0.14
C LEU A 97 3.07 7.45 -1.59
N HIS A 98 2.84 8.75 -1.80
CA HIS A 98 2.83 9.36 -3.12
C HIS A 98 4.22 9.92 -3.44
N HIS A 99 4.43 10.40 -4.67
CA HIS A 99 5.69 11.04 -5.04
C HIS A 99 5.50 12.15 -6.08
N THR A 100 6.47 13.07 -6.15
CA THR A 100 6.57 14.07 -7.22
C THR A 100 6.90 13.41 -8.56
N ASP A 101 6.57 14.07 -9.67
CA ASP A 101 6.80 13.56 -11.03
C ASP A 101 6.21 12.15 -11.28
N CYS A 102 4.99 11.91 -10.78
CA CYS A 102 4.30 10.64 -10.97
C CYS A 102 3.68 10.53 -12.37
N GLY A 103 4.07 9.50 -13.13
CA GLY A 103 3.60 9.28 -14.51
C GLY A 103 2.08 9.07 -14.66
N ILE A 104 1.33 8.82 -13.58
CA ILE A 104 -0.15 8.78 -13.65
C ILE A 104 -0.75 10.10 -14.15
N ARG A 105 -0.04 11.22 -13.97
CA ARG A 105 -0.46 12.54 -14.46
C ARG A 105 -0.55 12.60 -15.99
N ASP A 106 0.24 11.79 -16.71
CA ASP A 106 0.28 11.78 -18.17
C ASP A 106 -0.96 11.10 -18.76
N LEU A 107 -1.74 10.42 -17.91
CA LEU A 107 -2.99 9.78 -18.29
C LEU A 107 -4.21 10.72 -18.18
N VAL A 108 -4.04 11.97 -17.73
CA VAL A 108 -5.11 12.97 -17.66
C VAL A 108 -5.88 13.15 -18.99
N PRO A 109 -5.24 13.14 -20.16
CA PRO A 109 -5.95 13.19 -21.45
C PRO A 109 -6.80 11.94 -21.77
N PHE A 110 -6.73 10.87 -20.95
CA PHE A 110 -7.42 9.59 -21.16
C PHE A 110 -8.33 9.27 -19.95
N PRO A 111 -9.42 10.04 -19.73
CA PRO A 111 -10.22 9.94 -18.51
C PRO A 111 -10.93 8.60 -18.35
N ASP A 112 -11.40 7.97 -19.44
CA ASP A 112 -12.07 6.66 -19.36
C ASP A 112 -11.11 5.57 -18.88
N LEU A 113 -9.86 5.58 -19.36
CA LEU A 113 -8.81 4.66 -18.92
C LEU A 113 -8.51 4.83 -17.43
N LEU A 114 -8.44 6.07 -16.95
CA LEU A 114 -8.20 6.35 -15.53
C LEU A 114 -9.39 5.95 -14.65
N ALA A 115 -10.63 6.21 -15.11
CA ALA A 115 -11.84 5.84 -14.40
C ALA A 115 -11.96 4.30 -14.27
N ASP A 116 -11.68 3.58 -15.35
CA ASP A 116 -11.66 2.11 -15.38
C ASP A 116 -10.57 1.56 -14.45
N TYR A 117 -9.34 2.09 -14.51
CA TYR A 117 -8.26 1.69 -13.60
C TYR A 117 -8.60 1.91 -12.13
N PHE A 118 -9.26 3.03 -11.82
CA PHE A 118 -9.74 3.32 -10.47
C PHE A 118 -11.02 2.56 -10.10
N GLU A 119 -11.66 1.86 -11.04
CA GLU A 119 -12.99 1.26 -10.88
C GLU A 119 -14.02 2.23 -10.28
N ILE A 120 -14.05 3.46 -10.81
CA ILE A 120 -15.01 4.50 -10.40
C ILE A 120 -15.76 5.06 -11.62
N PRO A 121 -16.94 5.67 -11.44
CA PRO A 121 -17.57 6.43 -12.51
C PRO A 121 -16.67 7.58 -12.97
N ALA A 122 -16.66 7.88 -14.28
CA ALA A 122 -15.87 8.97 -14.85
C ALA A 122 -16.12 10.33 -14.17
N ALA A 123 -17.37 10.59 -13.74
CA ALA A 123 -17.74 11.80 -12.98
C ALA A 123 -17.01 11.94 -11.63
N GLY A 124 -16.46 10.85 -11.09
CA GLY A 124 -15.67 10.83 -9.86
C GLY A 124 -14.17 11.09 -10.08
N LEU A 125 -13.69 11.14 -11.33
CA LEU A 125 -12.26 11.19 -11.62
C LEU A 125 -11.60 12.48 -11.13
N ASP A 126 -12.27 13.62 -11.29
CA ASP A 126 -11.74 14.93 -10.84
C ASP A 126 -11.46 14.96 -9.34
N THR A 127 -12.20 14.15 -8.56
CA THR A 127 -11.98 14.02 -7.11
C THR A 127 -10.69 13.30 -6.75
N LYS A 128 -10.00 12.68 -7.71
CA LYS A 128 -8.76 11.91 -7.48
C LYS A 128 -7.49 12.75 -7.57
N ALA A 129 -7.57 14.00 -8.05
CA ALA A 129 -6.47 14.97 -8.08
C ALA A 129 -5.12 14.40 -8.60
N VAL A 130 -5.15 13.61 -9.67
CA VAL A 130 -3.98 12.85 -10.19
C VAL A 130 -2.76 13.72 -10.56
N THR A 131 -2.95 15.02 -10.76
CA THR A 131 -1.87 15.97 -11.11
C THR A 131 -1.14 16.56 -9.91
N ASN A 132 -1.62 16.37 -8.69
CA ASN A 132 -1.03 16.95 -7.49
C ASN A 132 -0.85 15.86 -6.40
N PRO A 133 0.39 15.43 -6.11
CA PRO A 133 0.63 14.38 -5.12
C PRO A 133 0.21 14.80 -3.70
N HIS A 134 0.37 16.07 -3.32
CA HIS A 134 -0.04 16.58 -2.01
C HIS A 134 -1.56 16.60 -1.82
N VAL A 135 -2.33 16.85 -2.87
CA VAL A 135 -3.79 16.82 -2.80
C VAL A 135 -4.29 15.37 -2.86
N SER A 136 -3.78 14.57 -3.81
CA SER A 136 -4.18 13.17 -3.96
C SER A 136 -3.87 12.31 -2.74
N VAL A 137 -2.72 12.52 -2.07
CA VAL A 137 -2.41 11.78 -0.83
C VAL A 137 -3.39 12.10 0.29
N ARG A 138 -3.86 13.35 0.40
CA ARG A 138 -4.89 13.74 1.39
C ARG A 138 -6.21 13.03 1.12
N ILE A 139 -6.64 13.00 -0.14
CA ILE A 139 -7.86 12.30 -0.57
C ILE A 139 -7.78 10.81 -0.22
N ASP A 140 -6.65 10.18 -0.53
CA ASP A 140 -6.47 8.75 -0.32
C ASP A 140 -6.31 8.40 1.17
N VAL A 141 -5.68 9.27 1.98
CA VAL A 141 -5.69 9.17 3.45
C VAL A 141 -7.11 9.24 3.99
N GLU A 142 -7.92 10.21 3.55
CA GLU A 142 -9.32 10.30 3.99
C GLU A 142 -10.14 9.07 3.58
N ALA A 143 -9.97 8.54 2.37
CA ALA A 143 -10.62 7.30 1.95
C ALA A 143 -10.22 6.10 2.84
N MET A 144 -8.93 6.01 3.16
CA MET A 144 -8.40 4.94 4.01
C MET A 144 -8.87 5.07 5.47
N LYS A 145 -8.94 6.28 6.03
CA LYS A 145 -9.46 6.51 7.40
C LYS A 145 -10.84 5.90 7.61
N HIS A 146 -11.74 6.03 6.64
CA HIS A 146 -13.09 5.46 6.71
C HIS A 146 -13.13 3.93 6.57
N THR A 147 -12.04 3.32 6.11
CA THR A 147 -11.95 1.87 5.93
C THR A 147 -11.27 1.19 7.12
N LEU A 148 -10.36 1.89 7.79
CA LEU A 148 -9.58 1.35 8.90
C LEU A 148 -10.37 1.38 10.22
N PRO A 149 -10.25 0.32 11.06
CA PRO A 149 -10.82 0.31 12.40
C PRO A 149 -10.37 1.50 13.25
N ALA A 150 -11.21 1.91 14.20
CA ALA A 150 -10.81 2.83 15.25
C ALA A 150 -9.55 2.33 15.98
N GLY A 151 -8.56 3.21 16.14
CA GLY A 151 -7.26 2.90 16.77
C GLY A 151 -6.13 2.56 15.78
N VAL A 152 -6.44 2.16 14.55
CA VAL A 152 -5.44 1.99 13.49
C VAL A 152 -5.04 3.35 12.94
N GLN A 153 -3.75 3.63 12.85
CA GLN A 153 -3.25 4.91 12.35
C GLN A 153 -3.10 4.89 10.83
N VAL A 154 -3.28 6.05 10.20
CA VAL A 154 -2.93 6.30 8.80
C VAL A 154 -2.19 7.62 8.63
N SER A 155 -1.18 7.63 7.76
CA SER A 155 -0.39 8.81 7.40
C SER A 155 -0.24 8.94 5.89
N GLY A 156 -0.05 10.18 5.42
CA GLY A 156 0.16 10.50 4.02
C GLY A 156 1.53 11.14 3.83
N LEU A 157 2.36 10.50 3.02
CA LEU A 157 3.73 10.93 2.71
C LEU A 157 3.86 11.27 1.23
N VAL A 158 4.71 12.26 0.93
CA VAL A 158 5.14 12.55 -0.45
C VAL A 158 6.65 12.44 -0.53
N TYR A 159 7.14 11.54 -1.37
CA TYR A 159 8.54 11.44 -1.74
C TYR A 159 8.88 12.41 -2.86
N HIS A 160 9.90 13.24 -2.66
CA HIS A 160 10.39 14.19 -3.66
C HIS A 160 11.50 13.54 -4.49
N VAL A 161 11.17 13.07 -5.70
CA VAL A 161 12.11 12.30 -6.54
C VAL A 161 13.37 13.09 -6.90
N GLU A 162 13.29 14.41 -6.88
CA GLU A 162 14.39 15.32 -7.21
C GLU A 162 15.42 15.44 -6.07
N THR A 163 15.01 15.19 -4.83
CA THR A 163 15.86 15.38 -3.63
C THR A 163 16.10 14.10 -2.85
N GLY A 164 15.24 13.09 -3.02
CA GLY A 164 15.25 11.86 -2.23
C GLY A 164 14.63 11.99 -0.85
N LEU A 165 14.03 13.14 -0.51
CA LEU A 165 13.44 13.39 0.81
C LEU A 165 11.95 13.05 0.86
N ILE A 166 11.49 12.66 2.05
CA ILE A 166 10.08 12.46 2.36
C ILE A 166 9.52 13.69 3.06
N GLU A 167 8.36 14.14 2.62
CA GLU A 167 7.53 15.13 3.30
C GLU A 167 6.31 14.45 3.94
N THR A 168 6.06 14.75 5.21
CA THR A 168 4.81 14.36 5.88
C THR A 168 3.71 15.35 5.53
N VAL A 169 2.82 14.95 4.61
CA VAL A 169 1.70 15.77 4.16
C VAL A 169 0.50 15.63 5.09
N VAL A 170 0.23 14.41 5.57
CA VAL A 170 -0.77 14.13 6.61
C VAL A 170 -0.09 13.40 7.77
N PRO A 171 0.01 14.00 8.97
CA PRO A 171 0.55 13.33 10.14
C PRO A 171 -0.36 12.15 10.56
N PRO A 172 0.12 11.23 11.42
CA PRO A 172 -0.68 10.11 11.91
C PRO A 172 -2.05 10.55 12.42
N THR A 173 -3.10 9.94 11.87
CA THR A 173 -4.49 10.16 12.26
C THR A 173 -5.22 8.82 12.36
N ALA A 174 -6.22 8.73 13.24
CA ALA A 174 -6.91 7.47 13.51
C ALA A 174 -7.97 7.15 12.45
N GLY A 175 -8.11 5.85 12.15
CA GLY A 175 -9.25 5.31 11.42
C GLY A 175 -10.56 5.55 12.16
N THR A 176 -11.66 5.56 11.41
CA THR A 176 -13.00 5.94 11.90
C THR A 176 -14.02 4.82 11.76
N LYS A 177 -13.66 3.67 11.17
CA LYS A 177 -14.59 2.55 11.00
C LYS A 177 -14.91 1.91 12.35
N GLN A 178 -16.18 1.94 12.71
CA GLN A 178 -16.67 1.21 13.89
C GLN A 178 -16.61 -0.30 13.64
N ALA A 179 -16.33 -1.07 14.69
CA ALA A 179 -16.38 -2.53 14.62
C ALA A 179 -17.81 -2.97 14.26
N GLN A 180 -17.97 -3.75 13.19
CA GLN A 180 -19.23 -4.43 12.93
C GLN A 180 -19.39 -5.58 13.94
N PRO A 181 -20.58 -5.79 14.53
CA PRO A 181 -20.82 -6.94 15.38
C PRO A 181 -20.54 -8.20 14.58
N THR A 182 -19.67 -9.07 15.09
CA THR A 182 -19.26 -10.31 14.42
C THR A 182 -20.49 -11.21 14.27
N GLY A 183 -21.11 -11.21 13.08
CA GLY A 183 -22.08 -12.23 12.70
C GLY A 183 -21.37 -13.58 12.68
N ARG A 184 -21.84 -14.52 13.52
CA ARG A 184 -21.37 -15.90 13.52
C ARG A 184 -21.55 -16.49 12.12
N TYR A 185 -20.48 -16.63 11.36
CA TYR A 185 -20.48 -17.52 10.21
C TYR A 185 -20.61 -18.94 10.75
N HIS A 186 -21.85 -19.43 10.81
CA HIS A 186 -22.13 -20.83 11.04
C HIS A 186 -21.60 -21.63 9.84
N ASN A 187 -20.63 -22.51 10.11
CA ASN A 187 -20.22 -23.58 9.22
C ASN A 187 -21.46 -24.31 8.69
N ARG A 188 -21.71 -24.19 7.38
CA ARG A 188 -22.45 -25.20 6.63
C ARG A 188 -21.52 -25.77 5.57
N LEU A 189 -20.99 -26.93 5.88
CA LEU A 189 -20.67 -28.01 4.95
C LEU A 189 -20.92 -29.32 5.72
N PRO A 190 -21.26 -30.43 5.04
CA PRO A 190 -21.11 -30.71 3.61
C PRO A 190 -22.37 -30.50 2.77
#